data_AF-A0A7L2C8Z1-F1
#
_entry.id   AF-A0A7L2C8Z1-F1
#
_cell.length_a   1.000
_cell.length_b   1.000
_cell.length_c   1.000
_cell.angle_alpha   90.00
_cell.angle_beta   90.00
_cell.angle_gamma   90.00
#
_symmetry.space_group_name_H-M   'P 1'
#
loop_
_entity.id
_entity.type
_entity.pdbx_description
1 polymer ?
#
loop_
_entity_poly.entity_id
_entity_poly.type
_entity_poly.pdbx_seq_one_letter_code
_entity_poly.pdbx_strand_id
1 'polypeptide(L)'
;INPGRMGTVTLELSLLAVALLCPATAMLRIGAFNIQAFGDTKMSNKEVAEIIIDVLRRYDVVLVQEVRDSDLSAVTQLMEQLNSASTSPYDYEISGPLGRENYKEMYLFIYRTDVVSVVDTYQYEDPQDVFSREPFILRVSAPSSKVKEFVLVPLHSAPHDAVAEIDALYDVYLAIIDKWGTDNMMFLGDFNADCSYVQPSDWSSIRLRTSDIFKWLIPDSADTTVGKSDCAYDRIVVCGNKLKRSILSNSAGIYNFQRDFQLDQEEALAVSDHYPVEVKLAA
;
A
#
# COMPACT_ATOMS: atom_id res chain seq x y z
N ILE A 1 -35.86 -11.78 -80.01
CA ILE A 1 -34.73 -12.61 -79.52
C ILE A 1 -33.48 -11.74 -79.51
N ASN A 2 -33.17 -11.11 -78.36
CA ASN A 2 -31.85 -10.70 -77.83
C ASN A 2 -32.05 -9.81 -76.58
N PRO A 3 -31.08 -9.68 -75.66
CA PRO A 3 -31.19 -10.31 -74.33
C PRO A 3 -31.32 -9.31 -73.18
N GLY A 4 -31.61 -9.86 -72.00
CA GLY A 4 -31.90 -9.14 -70.77
C GLY A 4 -30.76 -8.28 -70.23
N ARG A 5 -31.17 -7.14 -69.65
CA ARG A 5 -30.33 -6.20 -68.93
C ARG A 5 -30.31 -6.62 -67.47
N MET A 6 -29.24 -7.28 -67.02
CA MET A 6 -28.98 -7.55 -65.60
C MET A 6 -28.64 -6.23 -64.92
N GLY A 7 -29.49 -5.79 -63.98
CA GLY A 7 -29.15 -4.74 -63.04
C GLY A 7 -28.23 -5.29 -61.98
N THR A 8 -27.01 -4.78 -61.90
CA THR A 8 -26.12 -4.96 -60.76
C THR A 8 -26.65 -4.13 -59.59
N VAL A 9 -27.22 -4.80 -58.58
CA VAL A 9 -27.45 -4.22 -57.26
C VAL A 9 -26.18 -4.44 -56.46
N THR A 10 -25.40 -3.39 -56.26
CA THR A 10 -24.29 -3.39 -55.29
C THR A 10 -24.89 -3.34 -53.89
N LEU A 11 -24.79 -4.47 -53.17
CA LEU A 11 -25.09 -4.54 -51.74
C LEU A 11 -23.86 -4.03 -50.99
N GLU A 12 -23.86 -2.76 -50.58
CA GLU A 12 -22.84 -2.26 -49.65
C GLU A 12 -23.14 -2.81 -48.24
N LEU A 13 -22.31 -3.75 -47.80
CA LEU A 13 -22.37 -4.29 -46.46
C LEU A 13 -21.52 -3.40 -45.54
N SER A 14 -22.16 -2.43 -44.88
CA SER A 14 -21.51 -1.65 -43.82
C SER A 14 -21.30 -2.53 -42.59
N LEU A 15 -20.08 -3.05 -42.39
CA LEU A 15 -19.68 -3.67 -41.13
C LEU A 15 -19.56 -2.58 -40.05
N LEU A 16 -20.57 -2.45 -39.20
CA LEU A 16 -20.39 -1.77 -37.91
C LEU A 16 -19.62 -2.72 -36.98
N ALA A 17 -18.31 -2.50 -36.84
CA ALA A 17 -17.53 -3.10 -35.77
C ALA A 17 -17.93 -2.43 -34.45
N VAL A 18 -18.87 -3.04 -33.72
CA VAL A 18 -19.10 -2.69 -32.31
C VAL A 18 -17.89 -3.23 -31.54
N ALA A 19 -16.90 -2.37 -31.31
CA ALA A 19 -15.88 -2.64 -30.32
C ALA A 19 -16.61 -2.73 -28.97
N LEU A 20 -16.79 -3.95 -28.45
CA LEU A 20 -17.07 -4.13 -27.03
C LEU A 20 -15.87 -3.53 -26.28
N LEU A 21 -15.99 -2.27 -25.88
CA LEU A 21 -15.20 -1.73 -24.78
C LEU A 21 -15.56 -2.60 -23.58
N CYS A 22 -14.76 -3.64 -23.33
CA CYS A 22 -14.68 -4.20 -21.98
C CYS A 22 -14.43 -2.99 -21.08
N PRO A 23 -15.33 -2.66 -20.13
CA PRO A 23 -14.98 -1.71 -19.11
C PRO A 23 -13.69 -2.26 -18.51
N ALA A 24 -12.60 -1.51 -18.60
CA ALA A 24 -11.46 -1.79 -17.74
C ALA A 24 -12.07 -1.82 -16.34
N THR A 25 -12.13 -2.99 -15.72
CA THR A 25 -12.61 -3.10 -14.35
C THR A 25 -11.70 -2.17 -13.58
N ALA A 26 -12.25 -1.06 -13.09
CA ALA A 26 -11.48 -0.16 -12.27
C ALA A 26 -10.92 -0.99 -11.09
N MET A 27 -9.68 -0.74 -10.74
CA MET A 27 -9.02 -1.49 -9.66
C MET A 27 -8.41 -0.46 -8.74
N LEU A 28 -8.56 -0.67 -7.44
CA LEU A 28 -7.91 0.16 -6.43
C LEU A 28 -6.57 -0.50 -6.08
N ARG A 29 -5.44 0.18 -6.34
CA ARG A 29 -4.11 -0.29 -5.94
C ARG A 29 -3.70 0.34 -4.62
N ILE A 30 -3.39 -0.51 -3.65
CA ILE A 30 -2.96 -0.11 -2.31
C ILE A 30 -1.54 -0.62 -2.09
N GLY A 31 -0.69 0.19 -1.47
CA GLY A 31 0.68 -0.21 -1.13
C GLY A 31 1.13 0.24 0.25
N ALA A 32 2.20 -0.38 0.73
CA ALA A 32 3.01 0.12 1.85
C ALA A 32 4.48 0.14 1.43
N PHE A 33 5.20 1.19 1.79
CA PHE A 33 6.58 1.40 1.42
C PHE A 33 7.36 2.03 2.57
N ASN A 34 8.24 1.25 3.21
CA ASN A 34 9.31 1.82 4.02
C ASN A 34 10.32 2.50 3.08
N ILE A 35 10.44 3.83 3.17
CA ILE A 35 11.45 4.60 2.46
C ILE A 35 12.52 5.01 3.46
N GLN A 36 13.63 4.27 3.49
CA GLN A 36 14.70 4.41 4.47
C GLN A 36 15.05 5.87 4.77
N ALA A 37 14.83 6.32 6.00
CA ALA A 37 15.09 7.69 6.45
C ALA A 37 14.58 8.78 5.47
N PHE A 38 13.32 8.69 5.04
CA PHE A 38 12.70 9.70 4.19
C PHE A 38 12.72 11.09 4.84
N GLY A 39 13.17 12.09 4.10
CA GLY A 39 13.29 13.48 4.55
C GLY A 39 14.03 14.35 3.52
N ASP A 40 14.44 15.55 3.93
CA ASP A 40 15.01 16.57 3.02
C ASP A 40 16.20 16.10 2.20
N THR A 41 17.11 15.35 2.83
CA THR A 41 18.30 14.85 2.14
C THR A 41 17.89 13.99 0.93
N LYS A 42 16.87 13.14 1.10
CA LYS A 42 16.38 12.26 0.05
C LYS A 42 15.64 13.05 -1.04
N MET A 43 14.78 13.99 -0.66
CA MET A 43 14.02 14.82 -1.61
C MET A 43 14.87 15.87 -2.34
N SER A 44 16.03 16.24 -1.80
CA SER A 44 17.01 17.11 -2.46
C SER A 44 17.84 16.40 -3.54
N ASN A 45 17.95 15.07 -3.47
CA ASN A 45 18.56 14.28 -4.52
C ASN A 45 17.52 14.05 -5.64
N LYS A 46 17.71 14.75 -6.76
CA LYS A 46 16.76 14.74 -7.87
C LYS A 46 16.49 13.34 -8.44
N GLU A 47 17.51 12.53 -8.64
CA GLU A 47 17.36 11.18 -9.24
C GLU A 47 16.58 10.26 -8.31
N VAL A 48 16.90 10.30 -7.02
CA VAL A 48 16.17 9.52 -5.99
C VAL A 48 14.73 10.00 -5.84
N ALA A 49 14.51 11.32 -5.77
CA ALA A 49 13.17 11.90 -5.66
C ALA A 49 12.29 11.52 -6.86
N GLU A 50 12.82 11.59 -8.09
CA GLU A 50 12.12 11.19 -9.31
C GLU A 50 11.66 9.73 -9.25
N ILE A 51 12.53 8.82 -8.79
CA ILE A 51 12.16 7.40 -8.61
C ILE A 51 11.07 7.24 -7.55
N ILE A 52 11.19 7.91 -6.40
CA ILE A 52 10.17 7.86 -5.33
C ILE A 52 8.81 8.32 -5.87
N ILE A 53 8.76 9.44 -6.59
CA ILE A 53 7.53 9.96 -7.19
C ILE A 53 6.94 8.95 -8.18
N ASP A 54 7.78 8.36 -9.03
CA ASP A 54 7.36 7.38 -10.02
C ASP A 54 6.89 6.04 -9.41
N VAL A 55 7.41 5.67 -8.25
CA VAL A 55 6.90 4.56 -7.43
C VAL A 55 5.54 4.93 -6.84
N LEU A 56 5.44 6.07 -6.14
CA LEU A 56 4.25 6.45 -5.40
C LEU A 56 3.04 6.74 -6.32
N ARG A 57 3.27 7.29 -7.51
CA ARG A 57 2.19 7.58 -8.48
C ARG A 57 1.44 6.34 -8.98
N ARG A 58 1.96 5.13 -8.70
CA ARG A 58 1.32 3.86 -9.08
C ARG A 58 0.10 3.53 -8.24
N TYR A 59 0.02 4.10 -7.03
CA TYR A 59 -0.96 3.73 -6.03
C TYR A 59 -2.14 4.70 -6.00
N ASP A 60 -3.31 4.17 -5.69
CA ASP A 60 -4.46 5.00 -5.36
C ASP A 60 -4.45 5.36 -3.87
N VAL A 61 -3.87 4.50 -3.03
CA VAL A 61 -3.52 4.78 -1.63
C VAL A 61 -2.19 4.10 -1.29
N VAL A 62 -1.26 4.79 -0.65
CA VAL A 62 0.02 4.22 -0.22
C VAL A 62 0.40 4.72 1.17
N LEU A 63 0.81 3.79 2.03
CA LEU A 63 1.49 4.08 3.29
C LEU A 63 2.99 4.28 3.01
N VAL A 64 3.54 5.39 3.45
CA VAL A 64 4.98 5.66 3.51
C VAL A 64 5.42 5.66 4.98
N GLN A 65 6.50 4.93 5.26
CA GLN A 65 7.08 4.78 6.60
C GLN A 65 8.50 5.36 6.63
N GLU A 66 9.06 5.48 7.84
CA GLU A 66 10.34 6.16 8.10
C GLU A 66 10.39 7.63 7.68
N VAL A 67 9.24 8.32 7.71
CA VAL A 67 9.20 9.76 7.47
C VAL A 67 9.81 10.50 8.65
N ARG A 68 10.95 11.16 8.42
CA ARG A 68 11.72 11.93 9.41
C ARG A 68 11.76 13.39 8.99
N ASP A 69 10.62 14.03 9.10
CA ASP A 69 10.38 15.35 8.50
C ASP A 69 9.48 16.23 9.38
N SER A 70 9.95 16.60 10.58
CA SER A 70 9.10 17.24 11.60
C SER A 70 8.53 18.61 11.21
N ASP A 71 9.14 19.29 10.23
CA ASP A 71 8.65 20.57 9.70
C ASP A 71 7.87 20.43 8.38
N LEU A 72 7.67 19.19 7.92
CA LEU A 72 6.93 18.81 6.71
C LEU A 72 7.51 19.35 5.41
N SER A 73 8.77 19.79 5.40
CA SER A 73 9.38 20.40 4.21
C SER A 73 9.60 19.36 3.09
N ALA A 74 10.10 18.17 3.42
CA ALA A 74 10.25 17.08 2.47
C ALA A 74 8.90 16.53 1.97
N VAL A 75 7.90 16.40 2.85
CA VAL A 75 6.55 15.97 2.50
C VAL A 75 5.88 16.99 1.58
N THR A 76 6.02 18.29 1.87
CA THR A 76 5.50 19.36 1.01
C THR A 76 6.13 19.27 -0.38
N GLN A 77 7.45 19.17 -0.46
CA GLN A 77 8.17 19.03 -1.72
C GLN A 77 7.76 17.77 -2.49
N LEU A 78 7.56 16.64 -1.80
CA LEU A 78 7.08 15.39 -2.39
C LEU A 78 5.70 15.56 -3.01
N MET A 79 4.75 16.13 -2.27
CA MET A 79 3.37 16.29 -2.72
C MET A 79 3.24 17.28 -3.88
N GLU A 80 4.04 18.35 -3.91
CA GLU A 80 4.12 19.28 -5.04
C GLU A 80 4.61 18.57 -6.31
N GLN A 81 5.70 17.80 -6.23
CA GLN A 81 6.24 17.10 -7.39
C GLN A 81 5.32 15.95 -7.84
N LEU A 82 4.74 15.19 -6.91
CA LEU A 82 3.80 14.11 -7.19
C LEU A 82 2.54 14.62 -7.91
N ASN A 83 1.96 15.72 -7.42
CA ASN A 83 0.80 16.35 -8.07
C ASN A 83 1.17 16.98 -9.42
N SER A 84 2.39 17.50 -9.58
CA SER A 84 2.86 18.03 -10.87
C SER A 84 3.08 16.93 -11.92
N ALA A 85 3.47 15.73 -11.48
CA ALA A 85 3.74 14.58 -12.35
C ALA A 85 2.51 13.69 -12.64
N SER A 86 1.37 13.94 -11.97
CA SER A 86 0.17 13.11 -12.04
C SER A 86 -1.00 13.81 -12.72
N THR A 87 -1.85 13.05 -13.40
CA THR A 87 -3.15 13.53 -13.89
C THR A 87 -4.24 13.47 -12.83
N SER A 88 -4.08 12.63 -11.81
CA SER A 88 -4.99 12.54 -10.66
C SER A 88 -4.45 13.37 -9.48
N PRO A 89 -5.31 14.13 -8.79
CA PRO A 89 -4.92 14.87 -7.60
C PRO A 89 -4.64 13.93 -6.42
N TYR A 90 -3.51 14.15 -5.75
CA TYR A 90 -3.15 13.50 -4.50
C TYR A 90 -3.27 14.45 -3.32
N ASP A 91 -3.71 13.88 -2.20
CA ASP A 91 -3.70 14.49 -0.88
C ASP A 91 -3.11 13.49 0.12
N TYR A 92 -2.94 13.91 1.37
CA TYR A 92 -2.31 13.07 2.39
C TYR A 92 -2.87 13.27 3.80
N GLU A 93 -2.70 12.24 4.61
CA GLU A 93 -2.83 12.28 6.07
C GLU A 93 -1.52 11.85 6.69
N ILE A 94 -1.07 12.53 7.73
CA ILE A 94 0.21 12.25 8.39
C ILE A 94 0.04 12.22 9.91
N SER A 95 0.73 11.30 10.57
CA SER A 95 0.78 11.24 12.03
C SER A 95 1.66 12.36 12.61
N GLY A 96 1.57 12.58 13.94
CA GLY A 96 2.67 13.25 14.65
C GLY A 96 3.93 12.38 14.68
N PRO A 97 5.06 12.90 15.19
CA PRO A 97 6.28 12.10 15.40
C PRO A 97 6.08 11.04 16.50
N LEU A 98 6.35 9.78 16.17
CA LEU A 98 6.18 8.59 17.02
C LEU A 98 7.52 7.89 17.27
N GLY A 99 7.70 7.26 18.42
CA GLY A 99 8.97 6.65 18.85
C GLY A 99 9.11 6.67 20.38
N ARG A 100 9.85 5.75 21.00
CA ARG A 100 10.12 5.82 22.46
C ARG A 100 11.24 6.78 22.86
N GLU A 101 12.21 7.01 21.97
CA GLU A 101 13.40 7.82 22.28
C GLU A 101 13.54 9.07 21.38
N ASN A 102 14.76 9.52 21.12
CA ASN A 102 15.07 10.68 20.29
C ASN A 102 14.85 10.41 18.79
N TYR A 103 14.88 9.15 18.39
CA TYR A 103 14.59 8.74 17.03
C TYR A 103 13.07 8.63 16.87
N LYS A 104 12.49 9.57 16.11
CA LYS A 104 11.05 9.63 15.82
C LYS A 104 10.82 9.54 14.32
N GLU A 105 9.71 8.92 13.96
CA GLU A 105 9.24 8.77 12.59
C GLU A 105 7.74 9.08 12.53
N MET A 106 7.23 9.28 11.32
CA MET A 106 5.81 9.50 11.06
C MET A 106 5.28 8.48 10.05
N TYR A 107 4.00 8.15 10.17
CA TYR A 107 3.26 7.45 9.12
C TYR A 107 2.63 8.48 8.20
N LEU A 108 2.88 8.35 6.90
CA LEU A 108 2.31 9.21 5.86
C LEU A 108 1.44 8.37 4.92
N PHE A 109 0.15 8.63 4.88
CA PHE A 109 -0.75 8.07 3.88
C PHE A 109 -0.96 9.06 2.76
N ILE A 110 -0.64 8.66 1.53
CA ILE A 110 -0.86 9.44 0.31
C ILE A 110 -1.98 8.77 -0.49
N TYR A 111 -2.97 9.53 -0.95
CA TYR A 111 -4.12 8.98 -1.67
C TYR A 111 -4.63 9.88 -2.77
N ARG A 112 -5.20 9.27 -3.81
CA ARG A 112 -5.86 9.96 -4.92
C ARG A 112 -7.27 10.41 -4.53
N THR A 113 -7.54 11.71 -4.54
CA THR A 113 -8.81 12.27 -4.04
C THR A 113 -9.99 12.06 -4.99
N ASP A 114 -9.73 11.74 -6.26
CA ASP A 114 -10.74 11.32 -7.25
C ASP A 114 -11.15 9.84 -7.11
N VAL A 115 -10.44 9.06 -6.29
CA VAL A 115 -10.68 7.61 -6.10
C VAL A 115 -11.07 7.28 -4.66
N VAL A 116 -10.42 7.92 -3.68
CA VAL A 116 -10.55 7.63 -2.25
C VAL A 116 -10.73 8.91 -1.46
N SER A 117 -11.59 8.86 -0.44
CA SER A 117 -11.74 9.92 0.56
C SER A 117 -11.50 9.38 1.97
N VAL A 118 -10.78 10.13 2.80
CA VAL A 118 -10.62 9.84 4.22
C VAL A 118 -11.94 10.16 4.95
N VAL A 119 -12.43 9.19 5.72
CA VAL A 119 -13.66 9.31 6.50
C VAL A 119 -13.36 9.73 7.94
N ASP A 120 -12.33 9.12 8.53
CA ASP A 120 -11.91 9.36 9.90
C ASP A 120 -10.45 8.89 10.09
N THR A 121 -9.76 9.43 11.09
CA THR A 121 -8.42 8.99 11.49
C THR A 121 -8.39 8.67 12.98
N TYR A 122 -7.47 7.79 13.39
CA TYR A 122 -7.35 7.39 14.78
C TYR A 122 -5.92 6.98 15.11
N GLN A 123 -5.26 7.75 15.97
CA GLN A 123 -4.03 7.32 16.61
C GLN A 123 -4.37 6.29 17.70
N TYR A 124 -3.93 5.04 17.54
CA TYR A 124 -4.20 4.00 18.53
C TYR A 124 -3.67 4.41 19.91
N GLU A 125 -4.53 4.31 20.93
CA GLU A 125 -4.14 4.58 22.31
C GLU A 125 -3.45 3.34 22.88
N ASP A 126 -2.16 3.47 23.20
CA ASP A 126 -1.34 2.37 23.70
C ASP A 126 -0.94 2.57 25.17
N PRO A 127 -1.86 2.38 26.14
CA PRO A 127 -1.58 2.59 27.55
C PRO A 127 -0.58 1.57 28.12
N GLN A 128 -0.29 0.49 27.39
CA GLN A 128 0.68 -0.53 27.80
C GLN A 128 2.06 -0.29 27.17
N ASP A 129 2.22 0.74 26.33
CA ASP A 129 3.47 1.09 25.64
C ASP A 129 4.09 -0.14 24.95
N VAL A 130 3.29 -0.88 24.19
CA VAL A 130 3.72 -2.07 23.43
C VAL A 130 4.37 -1.68 22.11
N PHE A 131 3.83 -0.68 21.42
CA PHE A 131 4.33 -0.20 20.14
C PHE A 131 5.39 0.88 20.34
N SER A 132 6.54 0.74 19.69
CA SER A 132 7.47 1.86 19.59
C SER A 132 6.90 3.01 18.76
N ARG A 133 6.03 2.71 17.79
CA ARG A 133 5.33 3.69 16.95
C ARG A 133 3.87 3.29 16.82
N GLU A 134 3.04 3.89 17.65
CA GLU A 134 1.62 3.58 17.77
C GLU A 134 0.91 3.68 16.41
N PRO A 135 0.06 2.72 16.01
CA PRO A 135 -0.61 2.77 14.71
C PRO A 135 -1.44 4.04 14.48
N PHE A 136 -1.14 4.80 13.42
CA PHE A 136 -1.96 5.93 12.93
C PHE A 136 -2.97 5.43 11.88
N ILE A 137 -4.18 5.13 12.32
CA ILE A 137 -5.16 4.35 11.56
C ILE A 137 -6.01 5.28 10.68
N LEU A 138 -6.21 4.88 9.42
CA LEU A 138 -7.05 5.60 8.46
C LEU A 138 -8.30 4.80 8.10
N ARG A 139 -9.48 5.38 8.29
CA ARG A 139 -10.72 4.86 7.70
C ARG A 139 -11.00 5.57 6.39
N VAL A 140 -11.16 4.82 5.32
CA VAL A 140 -11.31 5.37 3.97
C VAL A 140 -12.59 4.88 3.30
N SER A 141 -13.15 5.72 2.44
CA SER A 141 -14.21 5.39 1.50
C SER A 141 -13.65 5.34 0.09
N ALA A 142 -13.92 4.25 -0.61
CA ALA A 142 -13.58 4.01 -2.00
C ALA A 142 -14.86 3.55 -2.73
N PRO A 143 -15.76 4.48 -3.12
CA PRO A 143 -17.09 4.16 -3.63
C PRO A 143 -17.09 3.30 -4.90
N SER A 144 -16.00 3.31 -5.66
CA SER A 144 -15.80 2.44 -6.81
C SER A 144 -15.54 0.99 -6.37
N SER A 145 -14.72 0.75 -5.34
CA SER A 145 -14.35 -0.58 -4.82
C SER A 145 -15.55 -1.45 -4.44
N LYS A 146 -15.45 -2.79 -4.52
CA LYS A 146 -16.49 -3.69 -3.98
C LYS A 146 -16.68 -3.57 -2.47
N VAL A 147 -15.62 -3.25 -1.73
CA VAL A 147 -15.65 -3.11 -0.26
C VAL A 147 -16.29 -1.79 0.18
N LYS A 148 -16.27 -0.75 -0.66
CA LYS A 148 -16.84 0.61 -0.46
C LYS A 148 -16.18 1.41 0.67
N GLU A 149 -15.96 0.83 1.84
CA GLU A 149 -15.24 1.43 2.96
C GLU A 149 -14.41 0.36 3.68
N PHE A 150 -13.21 0.74 4.10
CA PHE A 150 -12.30 -0.14 4.84
C PHE A 150 -11.30 0.68 5.65
N VAL A 151 -10.55 0.01 6.51
CA VAL A 151 -9.59 0.61 7.43
C VAL A 151 -8.17 0.17 7.07
N LEU A 152 -7.24 1.12 7.05
CA LEU A 152 -5.81 0.91 6.88
C LEU A 152 -5.13 1.07 8.24
N VAL A 153 -4.42 0.03 8.68
CA VAL A 153 -3.74 -0.02 9.98
C VAL A 153 -2.23 -0.15 9.73
N PRO A 154 -1.46 0.93 9.88
CA PRO A 154 -0.02 0.86 9.65
C PRO A 154 0.70 0.20 10.82
N LEU A 155 1.80 -0.47 10.54
CA LEU A 155 2.83 -0.79 11.54
C LEU A 155 4.20 -0.75 10.88
N HIS A 156 5.08 0.09 11.42
CA HIS A 156 6.53 -0.04 11.28
C HIS A 156 7.01 -0.53 12.65
N SER A 157 7.31 -1.82 12.76
CA SER A 157 7.61 -2.40 14.06
C SER A 157 9.04 -2.11 14.53
N ALA A 158 9.28 -2.02 15.84
CA ALA A 158 10.66 -2.08 16.33
C ALA A 158 11.21 -3.51 16.09
N PRO A 159 12.36 -3.69 15.41
CA PRO A 159 12.80 -5.01 14.98
C PRO A 159 12.97 -6.03 16.13
N HIS A 160 13.41 -5.58 17.30
CA HIS A 160 13.61 -6.43 18.47
C HIS A 160 12.32 -6.69 19.28
N ASP A 161 11.25 -5.95 19.00
CA ASP A 161 9.92 -6.13 19.61
C ASP A 161 8.89 -6.65 18.58
N ALA A 162 9.32 -7.00 17.36
CA ALA A 162 8.45 -7.35 16.23
C ALA A 162 7.39 -8.40 16.60
N VAL A 163 7.77 -9.48 17.29
CA VAL A 163 6.82 -10.51 17.75
C VAL A 163 5.71 -9.92 18.62
N ALA A 164 6.04 -9.05 19.58
CA ALA A 164 5.09 -8.45 20.50
C ALA A 164 4.20 -7.41 19.80
N GLU A 165 4.78 -6.56 18.95
CA GLU A 165 4.03 -5.53 18.23
C GLU A 165 3.08 -6.14 17.19
N ILE A 166 3.52 -7.17 16.44
CA ILE A 166 2.63 -7.86 15.48
C ILE A 166 1.49 -8.59 16.23
N ASP A 167 1.77 -9.21 17.38
CA ASP A 167 0.72 -9.81 18.20
C ASP A 167 -0.30 -8.77 18.67
N ALA A 168 0.16 -7.61 19.14
CA ALA A 168 -0.67 -6.52 19.62
C ALA A 168 -1.56 -5.89 18.54
N LEU A 169 -1.27 -6.07 17.25
CA LEU A 169 -2.21 -5.69 16.18
C LEU A 169 -3.56 -6.43 16.29
N TYR A 170 -3.62 -7.58 16.96
CA TYR A 170 -4.88 -8.22 17.30
C TYR A 170 -5.74 -7.36 18.24
N ASP A 171 -5.12 -6.66 19.19
CA ASP A 171 -5.82 -5.78 20.12
C ASP A 171 -6.26 -4.49 19.41
N VAL A 172 -5.44 -3.99 18.47
CA VAL A 172 -5.83 -2.90 17.56
C VAL A 172 -7.05 -3.29 16.71
N TYR A 173 -7.09 -4.52 16.19
CA TYR A 173 -8.28 -5.07 15.52
C TYR A 173 -9.53 -4.98 16.41
N LEU A 174 -9.45 -5.39 17.68
CA LEU A 174 -10.58 -5.31 18.60
C LEU A 174 -11.01 -3.86 18.88
N ALA A 175 -10.05 -2.95 19.04
CA ALA A 175 -10.33 -1.52 19.25
C ALA A 175 -11.05 -0.89 18.06
N ILE A 176 -10.67 -1.24 16.83
CA ILE A 176 -11.35 -0.73 15.62
C ILE A 176 -12.77 -1.31 15.51
N ILE A 177 -12.98 -2.58 15.86
CA ILE A 177 -14.33 -3.16 15.92
C ILE A 177 -15.21 -2.37 16.87
N ASP A 178 -14.72 -2.06 18.07
CA ASP A 178 -15.47 -1.28 19.06
C ASP A 178 -15.74 0.16 18.58
N LYS A 179 -14.72 0.83 18.04
CA LYS A 179 -14.79 2.23 17.62
C LYS A 179 -15.66 2.46 16.38
N TRP A 180 -15.53 1.63 15.35
CA TRP A 180 -16.15 1.87 14.04
C TRP A 180 -17.12 0.78 13.58
N GLY A 181 -17.24 -0.34 14.31
CA GLY A 181 -18.19 -1.40 13.99
C GLY A 181 -17.93 -2.11 12.67
N THR A 182 -16.67 -2.12 12.20
CA THR A 182 -16.29 -2.73 10.91
C THR A 182 -15.16 -3.72 11.10
N ASP A 183 -15.23 -4.85 10.39
CA ASP A 183 -14.19 -5.89 10.33
C ASP A 183 -13.33 -5.79 9.06
N ASN A 184 -13.61 -4.84 8.17
CA ASN A 184 -12.91 -4.68 6.90
C ASN A 184 -11.63 -3.86 7.11
N MET A 185 -10.55 -4.54 7.51
CA MET A 185 -9.27 -3.92 7.83
C MET A 185 -8.14 -4.54 7.02
N MET A 186 -7.20 -3.70 6.63
CA MET A 186 -5.93 -4.06 6.03
C MET A 186 -4.82 -3.54 6.93
N PHE A 187 -4.04 -4.45 7.50
CA PHE A 187 -2.81 -4.16 8.23
C PHE A 187 -1.66 -4.21 7.23
N LEU A 188 -0.81 -3.20 7.21
CA LEU A 188 0.23 -3.06 6.20
C LEU A 188 1.44 -2.28 6.70
N GLY A 189 2.62 -2.62 6.18
CA GLY A 189 3.88 -1.94 6.52
C GLY A 189 5.03 -2.91 6.77
N ASP A 190 6.17 -2.35 7.15
CA ASP A 190 7.36 -3.08 7.61
C ASP A 190 7.13 -3.65 9.02
N PHE A 191 6.75 -4.91 9.06
CA PHE A 191 6.50 -5.62 10.30
C PHE A 191 7.77 -6.27 10.85
N ASN A 192 8.93 -6.13 10.20
CA ASN A 192 10.12 -6.93 10.52
C ASN A 192 9.80 -8.43 10.65
N ALA A 193 8.84 -8.92 9.86
CA ALA A 193 8.14 -10.17 10.10
C ALA A 193 8.84 -11.43 9.53
N ASP A 194 10.16 -11.51 9.64
CA ASP A 194 10.94 -12.66 9.18
C ASP A 194 12.35 -12.70 9.77
N CYS A 195 13.17 -13.66 9.31
CA CYS A 195 14.59 -13.76 9.55
C CYS A 195 14.92 -13.81 11.06
N SER A 196 15.82 -12.96 11.54
CA SER A 196 16.23 -12.97 12.95
C SER A 196 15.21 -12.33 13.90
N TYR A 197 14.26 -11.57 13.38
CA TYR A 197 13.32 -10.79 14.18
C TYR A 197 12.04 -11.56 14.51
N VAL A 198 11.55 -12.37 13.56
CA VAL A 198 10.45 -13.31 13.78
C VAL A 198 10.86 -14.68 13.23
N GLN A 199 11.20 -15.61 14.12
CA GLN A 199 11.62 -16.95 13.73
C GLN A 199 10.41 -17.88 13.52
N PRO A 200 10.58 -19.02 12.82
CA PRO A 200 9.49 -19.98 12.60
C PRO A 200 8.75 -20.42 13.88
N SER A 201 9.42 -20.49 15.03
CA SER A 201 8.82 -20.84 16.32
C SER A 201 7.88 -19.77 16.87
N ASP A 202 8.14 -18.50 16.54
CA ASP A 202 7.45 -17.34 17.12
C ASP A 202 6.07 -17.13 16.50
N TRP A 203 5.85 -17.62 15.27
CA TRP A 203 4.55 -17.50 14.61
C TRP A 203 3.38 -18.12 15.40
N SER A 204 3.67 -19.09 16.27
CA SER A 204 2.67 -19.73 17.11
C SER A 204 2.17 -18.85 18.27
N SER A 205 2.89 -17.78 18.63
CA SER A 205 2.49 -16.83 19.68
C SER A 205 1.82 -15.56 19.14
N ILE A 206 1.81 -15.34 17.82
CA ILE A 206 1.26 -14.12 17.20
C ILE A 206 -0.20 -14.34 16.82
N ARG A 207 -1.14 -13.73 17.56
CA ARG A 207 -2.59 -13.88 17.33
C ARG A 207 -3.05 -13.41 15.96
N LEU A 208 -2.41 -12.37 15.41
CA LEU A 208 -2.65 -11.89 14.03
C LEU A 208 -2.31 -12.96 12.97
N ARG A 209 -1.44 -13.93 13.31
CA ARG A 209 -1.05 -15.04 12.44
C ARG A 209 -1.88 -16.29 12.68
N THR A 210 -2.11 -16.67 13.93
CA THR A 210 -2.76 -17.95 14.28
C THR A 210 -4.28 -17.93 14.13
N SER A 211 -4.89 -16.74 14.16
CA SER A 211 -6.34 -16.59 14.00
C SER A 211 -6.77 -16.72 12.54
N ASP A 212 -7.85 -17.48 12.29
CA ASP A 212 -8.45 -17.70 10.96
C ASP A 212 -9.20 -16.48 10.39
N ILE A 213 -9.37 -15.45 11.22
CA ILE A 213 -9.95 -14.16 10.84
C ILE A 213 -9.09 -13.50 9.75
N PHE A 214 -7.77 -13.56 9.92
CA PHE A 214 -6.79 -12.83 9.13
C PHE A 214 -6.26 -13.67 7.97
N LYS A 215 -6.03 -13.00 6.85
CA LYS A 215 -5.37 -13.57 5.68
C LYS A 215 -4.13 -12.76 5.38
N TRP A 216 -2.97 -13.40 5.52
CA TRP A 216 -1.69 -12.85 5.11
C TRP A 216 -1.55 -12.98 3.59
N LEU A 217 -1.31 -11.85 2.92
CA LEU A 217 -1.27 -11.77 1.46
C LEU A 217 0.16 -11.85 0.92
N ILE A 218 1.13 -11.33 1.67
CA ILE A 218 2.56 -11.47 1.37
C ILE A 218 3.07 -12.73 2.10
N PRO A 219 3.50 -13.77 1.36
CA PRO A 219 3.95 -15.03 1.96
C PRO A 219 5.31 -14.87 2.65
N ASP A 220 5.66 -15.80 3.54
CA ASP A 220 6.99 -15.82 4.20
C ASP A 220 8.14 -16.10 3.24
N SER A 221 7.86 -16.59 2.03
CA SER A 221 8.87 -16.86 1.00
C SER A 221 9.16 -15.64 0.12
N ALA A 222 8.66 -14.47 0.48
CA ALA A 222 8.83 -13.24 -0.28
C ALA A 222 10.08 -12.50 0.19
N ASP A 223 10.87 -11.93 -0.73
CA ASP A 223 11.95 -11.02 -0.38
C ASP A 223 11.49 -9.58 -0.55
N THR A 224 11.22 -8.90 0.55
CA THR A 224 10.79 -7.49 0.54
C THR A 224 11.96 -6.53 0.69
N THR A 225 13.20 -7.02 0.66
CA THR A 225 14.40 -6.22 0.88
C THR A 225 15.14 -5.93 -0.42
N VAL A 226 15.72 -4.74 -0.53
CA VAL A 226 16.60 -4.35 -1.65
C VAL A 226 18.03 -4.83 -1.40
N GLY A 227 18.39 -5.04 -0.13
CA GLY A 227 19.72 -5.45 0.30
C GLY A 227 20.11 -6.88 -0.10
N LYS A 228 21.07 -7.46 0.62
CA LYS A 228 21.54 -8.84 0.38
C LYS A 228 20.78 -9.90 1.19
N SER A 229 19.84 -9.47 2.02
CA SER A 229 18.93 -10.33 2.76
C SER A 229 17.90 -10.96 1.81
N ASP A 230 17.25 -12.02 2.30
CA ASP A 230 16.07 -12.62 1.70
C ASP A 230 15.07 -12.75 2.85
N CYS A 231 14.29 -11.70 3.07
CA CYS A 231 13.43 -11.56 4.24
C CYS A 231 12.06 -10.97 3.87
N ALA A 232 10.99 -11.58 4.37
CA ALA A 232 9.61 -11.12 4.23
C ALA A 232 9.23 -10.12 5.35
N TYR A 233 9.93 -8.99 5.43
CA TYR A 233 9.69 -8.00 6.50
C TYR A 233 8.37 -7.24 6.31
N ASP A 234 8.11 -6.79 5.09
CA ASP A 234 6.94 -5.99 4.76
C ASP A 234 5.74 -6.87 4.47
N ARG A 235 4.59 -6.54 5.07
CA ARG A 235 3.41 -7.41 5.05
C ARG A 235 2.16 -6.64 4.65
N ILE A 236 1.22 -7.41 4.09
CA ILE A 236 -0.18 -7.01 3.95
C ILE A 236 -1.03 -8.14 4.52
N VAL A 237 -1.84 -7.82 5.51
CA VAL A 237 -2.75 -8.75 6.20
C VAL A 237 -4.15 -8.17 6.15
N VAL A 238 -5.16 -8.98 5.81
CA VAL A 238 -6.54 -8.51 5.68
C VAL A 238 -7.52 -9.33 6.50
N CYS A 239 -8.54 -8.67 7.04
CA CYS A 239 -9.71 -9.30 7.64
C CYS A 239 -11.01 -8.73 7.06
N GLY A 240 -12.14 -9.31 7.45
CA GLY A 240 -13.46 -8.95 6.95
C GLY A 240 -13.81 -9.61 5.62
N ASN A 241 -14.98 -10.25 5.56
CA ASN A 241 -15.37 -11.06 4.39
C ASN A 241 -15.52 -10.22 3.12
N LYS A 242 -15.98 -8.97 3.25
CA LYS A 242 -16.20 -8.09 2.10
C LYS A 242 -14.86 -7.61 1.52
N LEU A 243 -13.91 -7.20 2.37
CA LEU A 243 -12.56 -6.86 1.94
C LEU A 243 -11.83 -8.06 1.34
N LYS A 244 -11.83 -9.23 2.02
CA LYS A 244 -11.20 -10.47 1.51
C LYS A 244 -11.70 -10.86 0.12
N ARG A 245 -13.00 -10.71 -0.15
CA ARG A 245 -13.61 -11.00 -1.48
C ARG A 245 -13.33 -9.93 -2.53
N SER A 246 -12.91 -8.74 -2.12
CA SER A 246 -12.56 -7.65 -3.02
C SER A 246 -11.12 -7.75 -3.53
N ILE A 247 -10.25 -8.52 -2.86
CA ILE A 247 -8.87 -8.76 -3.29
C ILE A 247 -8.86 -9.49 -4.64
N LEU A 248 -8.17 -8.92 -5.62
CA LEU A 248 -7.93 -9.59 -6.89
C LEU A 248 -6.93 -10.72 -6.70
N SER A 249 -7.26 -11.89 -7.23
CA SER A 249 -6.40 -13.08 -7.12
C SER A 249 -5.03 -12.82 -7.72
N ASN A 250 -3.97 -13.23 -7.03
CA ASN A 250 -2.56 -13.05 -7.43
C ASN A 250 -2.14 -11.59 -7.65
N SER A 251 -2.85 -10.63 -7.05
CA SER A 251 -2.49 -9.21 -7.15
C SER A 251 -1.58 -8.71 -6.03
N ALA A 252 -1.50 -9.46 -4.91
CA ALA A 252 -0.61 -9.13 -3.82
C ALA A 252 0.82 -9.55 -4.15
N GLY A 253 1.78 -8.67 -3.93
CA GLY A 253 3.19 -8.94 -4.22
C GLY A 253 4.10 -7.77 -3.91
N ILE A 254 5.33 -7.87 -4.39
CA ILE A 254 6.38 -6.87 -4.20
C ILE A 254 6.53 -6.06 -5.49
N TYR A 255 6.67 -4.74 -5.36
CA TYR A 255 7.08 -3.89 -6.45
C TYR A 255 8.59 -3.70 -6.45
N ASN A 256 9.29 -4.51 -7.25
CA ASN A 256 10.74 -4.40 -7.37
C ASN A 256 11.12 -3.20 -8.28
N PHE A 257 11.22 -2.01 -7.68
CA PHE A 257 11.58 -0.79 -8.41
C PHE A 257 12.99 -0.84 -9.01
N GLN A 258 13.92 -1.56 -8.39
CA GLN A 258 15.27 -1.74 -8.92
C GLN A 258 15.22 -2.38 -10.31
N ARG A 259 14.44 -3.46 -10.46
CA ARG A 259 14.23 -4.12 -11.75
C ARG A 259 13.50 -3.23 -12.74
N ASP A 260 12.45 -2.53 -12.31
CA ASP A 260 11.60 -1.76 -13.20
C ASP A 260 12.29 -0.50 -13.75
N PHE A 261 13.15 0.13 -12.95
CA PHE A 261 13.95 1.28 -13.38
C PHE A 261 15.38 0.90 -13.82
N GLN A 262 15.73 -0.40 -13.82
CA GLN A 262 17.05 -0.93 -14.21
C GLN A 262 18.20 -0.33 -13.39
N LEU A 263 17.96 -0.12 -12.10
CA LEU A 263 18.93 0.45 -11.18
C LEU A 263 19.99 -0.57 -10.80
N ASP A 264 21.22 -0.11 -10.62
CA ASP A 264 22.20 -0.90 -9.90
C ASP A 264 21.88 -0.98 -8.40
N GLN A 265 22.71 -1.72 -7.66
CA GLN A 265 22.49 -1.94 -6.23
C GLN A 265 22.61 -0.65 -5.41
N GLU A 266 23.53 0.24 -5.77
CA GLU A 266 23.80 1.48 -5.04
C GLU A 266 22.68 2.48 -5.28
N GLU A 267 22.25 2.62 -6.54
CA GLU A 267 21.11 3.44 -6.93
C GLU A 267 19.82 2.99 -6.25
N ALA A 268 19.56 1.67 -6.19
CA ALA A 268 18.38 1.14 -5.53
C ALA A 268 18.40 1.41 -4.01
N LEU A 269 19.54 1.19 -3.35
CA LEU A 269 19.71 1.45 -1.92
C LEU A 269 19.63 2.95 -1.57
N ALA A 270 19.98 3.85 -2.51
CA ALA A 270 19.77 5.28 -2.32
C ALA A 270 18.28 5.64 -2.21
N VAL A 271 17.42 4.89 -2.90
CA VAL A 271 15.96 5.02 -2.81
C VAL A 271 15.45 4.45 -1.49
N SER A 272 15.65 3.16 -1.24
CA SER A 272 15.32 2.50 0.02
C SER A 272 16.02 1.13 0.13
N ASP A 273 16.14 0.59 1.33
CA ASP A 273 16.52 -0.80 1.60
C ASP A 273 15.33 -1.78 1.60
N HIS A 274 14.10 -1.27 1.45
CA HIS A 274 12.87 -2.07 1.30
C HIS A 274 12.24 -1.88 -0.09
N TYR A 275 11.55 -2.90 -0.59
CA TYR A 275 10.64 -2.76 -1.72
C TYR A 275 9.20 -2.53 -1.22
N PRO A 276 8.37 -1.74 -1.93
CA PRO A 276 6.96 -1.67 -1.62
C PRO A 276 6.27 -3.02 -1.72
N VAL A 277 5.37 -3.32 -0.78
CA VAL A 277 4.37 -4.39 -0.93
C VAL A 277 3.07 -3.77 -1.42
N GLU A 278 2.43 -4.42 -2.39
CA GLU A 278 1.22 -3.91 -3.05
C GLU A 278 0.12 -4.96 -3.17
N VAL A 279 -1.13 -4.51 -3.29
CA VAL A 279 -2.31 -5.35 -3.58
C VAL A 279 -3.34 -4.57 -4.39
N LYS A 280 -4.19 -5.27 -5.16
CA LYS A 280 -5.29 -4.66 -5.93
C LYS A 280 -6.65 -5.15 -5.45
N LEU A 281 -7.58 -4.22 -5.27
CA LEU A 281 -8.99 -4.50 -5.01
C LEU A 281 -9.80 -4.32 -6.30
N ALA A 282 -10.80 -5.18 -6.50
CA ALA A 282 -11.80 -5.00 -7.54
C ALA A 282 -12.70 -3.79 -7.21
N ALA A 283 -12.90 -2.91 -8.19
CA ALA A 283 -14.05 -2.00 -8.24
C ALA A 283 -15.32 -2.73 -8.67
#